data_AF-A0A960QBF5-F1
#
_entry.id   AF-A0A960QBF5-F1
#
_cell.length_a   1.000
_cell.length_b   1.000
_cell.length_c   1.000
_cell.angle_alpha   90.00
_cell.angle_beta   90.00
_cell.angle_gamma   90.00
#
_symmetry.space_group_name_H-M   'P 1'
#
loop_
_entity.id
_entity.type
_entity.pdbx_description
1 polymer ?
#
loop_
_entity_poly.entity_id
_entity_poly.type
_entity_poly.pdbx_seq_one_letter_code
_entity_poly.pdbx_strand_id
1 'polypeptide(L)'
;MRPLRLKSLIVGGAAAVVLGVAVAAYATFADWTLNPGGIFHDDGGTRWDVVLETALSWFVPVALTVFVVVTTLHSWLVTPDERR
;
A
#
# COMPACT_ATOMS: atom_id res chain seq x y z
N MET A 1 22.87 14.20 0.36
CA MET A 1 21.43 13.83 0.38
C MET A 1 20.64 15.13 0.52
N ARG A 2 19.62 15.35 -0.33
CA ARG A 2 18.77 16.57 -0.24
C ARG A 2 17.80 16.43 0.95
N PRO A 3 17.41 17.53 1.63
CA PRO A 3 16.55 17.46 2.80
C PRO A 3 15.12 17.03 2.42
N LEU A 4 14.57 16.06 3.17
CA LEU A 4 13.17 15.67 3.06
C LEU A 4 12.27 16.78 3.62
N ARG A 5 11.29 17.20 2.82
CA ARG A 5 10.30 18.22 3.22
C ARG A 5 9.07 17.53 3.77
N LEU A 6 8.42 18.14 4.77
CA LEU A 6 7.15 17.64 5.34
C LEU A 6 6.10 17.37 4.27
N LYS A 7 5.99 18.25 3.26
CA LYS A 7 5.06 18.05 2.12
C LYS A 7 5.32 16.75 1.35
N SER A 8 6.58 16.38 1.13
CA SER A 8 6.93 15.12 0.45
C SER A 8 6.62 13.89 1.30
N LEU A 9 6.71 14.00 2.62
CA LEU A 9 6.30 12.95 3.54
C LEU A 9 4.77 12.78 3.54
N ILE A 10 4.02 13.89 3.54
CA ILE A 10 2.56 13.87 3.47
C ILE A 10 2.08 13.26 2.15
N VAL A 11 2.63 13.70 1.02
CA VAL A 11 2.28 13.17 -0.31
C VAL A 11 2.63 11.69 -0.42
N GLY A 12 3.83 11.30 0.02
CA GLY A 12 4.23 9.88 0.02
C GLY A 12 3.35 9.03 0.93
N GLY A 13 3.03 9.50 2.13
CA GLY A 13 2.15 8.81 3.07
C GLY A 13 0.72 8.64 2.54
N ALA A 14 0.14 9.70 1.99
CA ALA A 14 -1.18 9.65 1.37
C ALA A 14 -1.21 8.66 0.19
N ALA A 15 -0.22 8.72 -0.71
CA ALA A 15 -0.12 7.78 -1.83
C ALA A 15 0.05 6.33 -1.36
N ALA A 16 0.88 6.11 -0.33
CA ALA A 16 1.12 4.80 0.26
C ALA A 16 -0.15 4.17 0.83
N VAL A 17 -0.93 4.94 1.59
CA VAL A 17 -2.20 4.45 2.16
C VAL A 17 -3.20 4.15 1.06
N VAL A 18 -3.41 5.08 0.12
CA VAL A 18 -4.41 4.91 -0.95
C VAL A 18 -4.08 3.69 -1.81
N LEU A 19 -2.84 3.60 -2.30
CA LEU A 19 -2.44 2.50 -3.18
C LEU A 19 -2.29 1.18 -2.43
N GLY A 20 -1.79 1.21 -1.19
CA GLY A 20 -1.71 0.04 -0.33
C GLY A 20 -3.09 -0.56 -0.06
N VAL A 21 -4.08 0.26 0.30
CA VAL A 21 -5.46 -0.19 0.53
C VAL A 21 -6.07 -0.74 -0.76
N ALA A 22 -5.89 -0.05 -1.89
CA ALA A 22 -6.44 -0.49 -3.17
C ALA A 22 -5.90 -1.87 -3.59
N VAL A 23 -4.58 -2.07 -3.51
CA VAL A 23 -3.94 -3.34 -3.86
C VAL A 23 -4.34 -4.44 -2.87
N ALA A 24 -4.32 -4.16 -1.56
CA ALA A 24 -4.72 -5.12 -0.54
C ALA A 24 -6.17 -5.57 -0.70
N ALA A 25 -7.09 -4.61 -0.92
CA ALA A 25 -8.50 -4.91 -1.14
C ALA A 25 -8.71 -5.76 -2.40
N TYR A 26 -8.09 -5.39 -3.52
CA TYR A 26 -8.19 -6.14 -4.76
C TYR A 26 -7.66 -7.57 -4.62
N ALA A 27 -6.43 -7.72 -4.12
CA ALA A 27 -5.79 -9.03 -4.02
C ALA A 27 -6.51 -9.94 -3.01
N THR A 28 -6.87 -9.42 -1.84
CA THR A 28 -7.62 -10.18 -0.83
C THR A 28 -9.00 -10.59 -1.35
N PHE A 29 -9.70 -9.69 -2.06
CA PHE A 29 -11.00 -10.01 -2.64
C PHE A 29 -10.89 -11.05 -3.77
N ALA A 30 -9.85 -10.96 -4.61
CA ALA A 30 -9.58 -11.96 -5.64
C ALA A 30 -9.30 -13.33 -5.00
N ASP A 31 -8.43 -13.41 -3.99
CA ASP A 31 -8.11 -14.66 -3.30
C ASP A 31 -9.34 -15.25 -2.58
N TRP A 32 -10.14 -14.39 -1.95
CA TRP A 32 -11.37 -14.76 -1.26
C TRP A 32 -12.42 -15.33 -2.22
N THR A 33 -12.64 -14.69 -3.38
CA THR A 33 -13.66 -15.14 -4.37
C THR A 33 -13.22 -16.34 -5.21
N LEU A 34 -11.93 -16.40 -5.59
CA LEU A 34 -11.41 -17.43 -6.49
C LEU A 34 -11.08 -18.74 -5.76
N ASN A 35 -11.00 -18.74 -4.42
CA ASN A 35 -10.78 -19.94 -3.61
C ASN A 35 -11.95 -20.24 -2.63
N PRO A 36 -13.16 -20.52 -3.14
CA PRO A 36 -14.37 -20.66 -2.32
C PRO A 36 -14.36 -21.88 -1.37
N GLY A 37 -13.60 -22.93 -1.67
CA GLY A 37 -13.39 -24.09 -0.77
C GLY A 37 -12.00 -24.12 -0.12
N GLY A 38 -11.23 -23.03 -0.26
CA GLY A 38 -9.87 -22.91 0.28
C GLY A 38 -9.86 -22.36 1.70
N ILE A 39 -8.68 -21.94 2.16
CA ILE A 39 -8.42 -21.47 3.53
C ILE A 39 -9.30 -20.29 4.01
N PHE A 40 -10.03 -19.62 3.12
CA PHE A 40 -10.89 -18.46 3.39
C PHE A 40 -12.30 -18.82 3.86
N HIS A 41 -12.76 -20.05 3.63
CA HIS A 41 -14.10 -20.50 3.99
C HIS A 41 -14.03 -21.83 4.73
N ASP A 42 -14.79 -21.96 5.82
CA ASP A 42 -14.99 -23.21 6.55
C ASP A 42 -16.50 -23.46 6.81
N ASP A 43 -16.83 -24.51 7.56
CA ASP A 43 -18.21 -24.86 7.91
C ASP A 43 -18.94 -23.75 8.69
N GLY A 44 -18.20 -22.82 9.30
CA GLY A 44 -18.69 -21.64 10.00
C GLY A 44 -18.78 -20.37 9.14
N GLY A 45 -18.37 -20.43 7.87
CA GLY A 45 -18.41 -19.30 6.93
C GLY A 45 -17.02 -18.72 6.64
N THR A 46 -16.91 -17.39 6.58
CA THR A 46 -15.65 -16.72 6.24
C THR A 46 -14.67 -16.69 7.41
N ARG A 47 -13.44 -17.15 7.17
CA ARG A 47 -12.30 -17.04 8.07
C ARG A 47 -11.67 -15.65 8.03
N TRP A 48 -12.22 -14.72 8.82
CA TRP A 48 -11.81 -13.32 8.83
C TRP A 48 -10.38 -13.07 9.32
N ASP A 49 -9.83 -14.00 10.12
CA ASP A 49 -8.41 -14.06 10.49
C ASP A 49 -7.53 -14.12 9.23
N VAL A 50 -7.84 -15.05 8.33
CA VAL A 50 -7.10 -15.24 7.06
C VAL A 50 -7.29 -14.05 6.12
N VAL A 51 -8.50 -13.49 6.06
CA VAL A 51 -8.79 -12.28 5.27
C VAL A 51 -7.92 -11.11 5.74
N LEU A 52 -7.84 -10.88 7.05
CA LEU A 52 -7.03 -9.81 7.61
C LEU A 52 -5.54 -10.04 7.38
N GLU A 53 -5.03 -11.26 7.62
CA GLU A 53 -3.63 -11.61 7.36
C GLU A 53 -3.26 -11.40 5.90
N THR A 54 -4.12 -11.82 4.98
CA THR A 54 -3.93 -11.63 3.53
C THR A 54 -3.91 -10.15 3.19
N ALA A 55 -4.88 -9.37 3.69
CA ALA A 55 -4.93 -7.92 3.45
C ALA A 55 -3.67 -7.21 3.96
N LEU A 56 -3.19 -7.57 5.16
CA LEU A 56 -1.96 -7.00 5.72
C LEU A 56 -0.72 -7.40 4.93
N SER A 57 -0.64 -8.65 4.45
CA SER A 57 0.46 -9.14 3.63
C SER A 57 0.61 -8.40 2.31
N TRP A 58 -0.50 -7.90 1.75
CA TRP A 58 -0.49 -7.04 0.57
C TRP A 58 -0.28 -5.58 0.91
N PHE A 59 -0.94 -5.08 1.97
CA PHE A 59 -0.89 -3.67 2.35
C PHE A 59 0.51 -3.21 2.74
N VAL A 60 1.16 -3.90 3.69
CA VAL A 60 2.41 -3.45 4.29
C VAL A 60 3.55 -3.29 3.27
N PRO A 61 3.90 -4.29 2.44
CA PRO A 61 4.99 -4.14 1.48
C PRO A 61 4.68 -3.09 0.41
N VAL A 62 3.43 -3.00 -0.05
CA VAL A 62 3.01 -2.00 -1.04
C VAL A 62 3.09 -0.60 -0.45
N ALA A 63 2.52 -0.37 0.73
CA ALA A 63 2.51 0.94 1.38
C ALA A 63 3.94 1.42 1.65
N LEU A 64 4.83 0.57 2.18
CA LEU A 64 6.23 0.92 2.42
C LEU A 64 6.98 1.26 1.13
N THR A 65 6.79 0.46 0.08
CA THR A 65 7.43 0.68 -1.23
C THR A 65 6.95 2.00 -1.85
N VAL A 66 5.64 2.22 -1.86
CA VAL A 66 5.04 3.44 -2.43
C VAL A 66 5.46 4.67 -1.63
N PHE A 67 5.50 4.57 -0.29
CA PHE A 67 5.97 5.67 0.56
C PHE A 67 7.39 6.10 0.17
N VAL A 68 8.33 5.15 0.13
CA VAL A 68 9.74 5.44 -0.20
C VAL A 68 9.86 6.01 -1.61
N VAL A 69 9.23 5.40 -2.60
CA VAL A 69 9.31 5.82 -4.00
C VAL A 69 8.70 7.21 -4.19
N VAL A 70 7.47 7.44 -3.73
CA VAL A 70 6.76 8.70 -3.94
C VAL A 70 7.40 9.84 -3.15
N THR A 71 7.80 9.62 -1.89
CA THR A 71 8.52 10.65 -1.13
C THR A 71 9.83 11.03 -1.82
N THR A 72 10.58 10.05 -2.32
CA THR A 72 11.85 10.30 -3.02
C THR A 72 11.58 11.09 -4.30
N LEU A 73 10.71 10.60 -5.19
CA LEU A 73 10.41 11.27 -6.47
C LEU A 73 9.85 12.67 -6.28
N HIS A 74 8.88 12.85 -5.37
CA HIS A 74 8.30 14.16 -5.08
C HIS A 74 9.35 15.13 -4.53
N SER A 75 10.26 14.68 -3.66
CA SER A 75 11.36 15.52 -3.15
C SER A 75 12.32 15.97 -4.23
N TRP A 76 12.56 15.14 -5.25
CA TRP A 76 13.41 15.47 -6.40
C TRP A 76 12.75 16.43 -7.37
N LEU A 77 11.46 16.25 -7.65
CA LEU A 77 10.72 17.03 -8.67
C LEU A 77 10.30 18.42 -8.19
N VAL A 78 10.03 18.61 -6.89
CA VAL A 78 9.48 19.87 -6.34
C VAL A 78 10.57 20.82 -5.83
N THR A 79 11.85 20.47 -6.00
CA THR A 79 12.96 21.43 -5.80
C THR A 79 13.11 22.33 -7.02
N PRO A 80 12.98 23.66 -6.88
CA PRO A 80 13.40 24.58 -7.93
C PRO A 80 14.89 24.36 -8.20
N ASP A 81 15.28 24.29 -9.47
CA ASP A 81 16.69 24.28 -9.86
C ASP A 81 17.27 25.63 -9.42
N GLU A 82 18.21 25.65 -8.47
CA GLU A 82 18.94 26.85 -8.02
C GLU A 82 19.88 27.42 -9.12
N ARG A 83 19.59 27.12 -10.40
CA ARG A 83 20.36 27.48 -11.59
C ARG A 83 19.57 28.37 -12.55
N ARG A 84 19.02 29.46 -12.04
CA ARG A 84 18.63 30.63 -12.86
C ARG A 84 19.11 31.90 -12.20
#